data_AF-A0AB37QGQ5-F1
#
_entry.id   AF-A0AB37QGQ5-F1
#
_cell.length_a   1.000
_cell.length_b   1.000
_cell.length_c   1.000
_cell.angle_alpha   90.00
_cell.angle_beta   90.00
_cell.angle_gamma   90.00
#
_symmetry.space_group_name_H-M   'P 1'
#
loop_
_entity.id
_entity.type
_entity.pdbx_description
1 polymer ?
#
loop_
_entity_poly.entity_id
_entity_poly.type
_entity_poly.pdbx_seq_one_letter_code
_entity_poly.pdbx_strand_id
1 'polypeptide(L)' 'MVTRTWRTTMSTAINHLPSTLLKLPVVLTPSAWNESVHLEAASHIAEIGTRLGQVVLEAYR' A
#
# COMPACT_ATOMS: atom_id res chain seq x y z
N MET A 1 0.34 -50.03 6.89
CA MET A 1 -0.31 -48.71 6.74
C MET A 1 0.62 -47.67 7.34
N VAL A 2 1.14 -46.73 6.55
CA VAL A 2 2.07 -45.68 7.01
C VAL A 2 1.30 -44.37 7.03
N THR A 3 1.08 -43.80 8.22
CA THR A 3 0.43 -42.50 8.42
C THR A 3 1.48 -41.40 8.28
N ARG A 4 1.47 -40.68 7.16
CA ARG A 4 2.32 -39.51 6.92
C ARG A 4 1.58 -38.25 7.37
N THR A 5 1.93 -37.77 8.56
CA THR A 5 1.47 -36.48 9.10
C THR A 5 2.30 -35.34 8.50
N TRP A 6 1.69 -34.56 7.61
CA TRP A 6 2.27 -33.34 7.07
C TRP A 6 2.19 -32.24 8.12
N ARG A 7 3.22 -32.10 8.95
CA ARG A 7 3.40 -30.92 9.80
C ARG A 7 3.92 -29.79 8.91
N THR A 8 3.02 -29.04 8.29
CA THR A 8 3.37 -27.82 7.56
C THR A 8 3.82 -26.77 8.57
N THR A 9 5.13 -26.59 8.66
CA THR A 9 5.75 -25.47 9.37
C THR A 9 5.32 -24.17 8.69
N MET A 10 4.29 -23.50 9.22
CA MET A 10 3.98 -22.10 8.93
C MET A 10 5.04 -21.19 9.57
N SER A 11 6.27 -21.24 9.06
CA SER A 11 7.29 -20.25 9.41
C SER A 11 7.14 -19.05 8.49
N THR A 12 6.40 -18.06 8.98
CA THR A 12 6.76 -16.62 8.87
C THR A 12 7.17 -16.11 7.48
N ALA A 13 6.38 -16.35 6.44
CA ALA A 13 6.62 -15.79 5.11
C ALA A 13 6.11 -14.35 4.90
N ILE A 14 5.82 -13.59 5.97
CA ILE A 14 5.27 -12.22 5.85
C ILE A 14 6.36 -11.20 5.46
N ASN A 15 7.64 -11.51 5.67
CA ASN A 15 8.73 -10.53 5.47
C ASN A 15 9.39 -10.55 4.08
N HIS A 16 8.90 -11.34 3.13
CA HIS A 16 9.47 -11.41 1.78
C HIS A 16 8.38 -11.16 0.72
N LEU A 17 7.64 -10.06 0.86
CA LEU A 17 6.87 -9.53 -0.25
C LEU A 17 7.82 -9.29 -1.45
N PRO A 18 7.59 -9.91 -2.62
CA PRO A 18 8.40 -9.69 -3.80
C PRO A 18 8.54 -8.20 -4.11
N SER A 19 9.75 -7.73 -4.42
CA SER A 19 10.01 -6.34 -4.81
C SER A 19 9.18 -5.88 -6.03
N THR A 20 8.60 -6.82 -6.77
CA THR A 20 7.67 -6.59 -7.87
C THR A 20 6.28 -6.16 -7.39
N LEU A 21 5.81 -6.59 -6.21
CA LEU A 21 4.58 -6.07 -5.59
C LEU A 21 4.78 -4.65 -5.05
N LEU A 22 5.99 -4.31 -4.58
CA LEU A 22 6.37 -2.94 -4.19
C LEU A 22 6.51 -1.96 -5.36
N LYS A 23 6.30 -2.42 -6.61
CA LYS A 23 6.36 -1.60 -7.83
C LYS A 23 5.01 -1.42 -8.51
N LEU A 24 3.94 -1.98 -7.94
CA LEU A 24 2.61 -1.83 -8.52
C LEU A 24 2.20 -0.35 -8.47
N PRO A 25 1.68 0.22 -9.57
CA PRO A 25 1.25 1.61 -9.58
C PRO A 25 0.11 1.81 -8.57
N VAL A 26 0.25 2.80 -7.70
CA VAL A 26 -0.83 3.25 -6.83
C VAL A 26 -1.77 4.12 -7.64
N VAL A 27 -3.02 3.71 -7.75
CA VAL A 27 -4.08 4.45 -8.46
C VAL A 27 -5.13 4.86 -7.44
N LEU A 28 -5.38 6.17 -7.34
CA LEU A 28 -6.42 6.72 -6.47
C LEU A 28 -7.74 6.75 -7.24
N THR A 29 -8.81 6.28 -6.59
CA THR A 29 -10.16 6.55 -7.07
C THR A 29 -10.48 8.04 -6.91
N PRO A 30 -11.46 8.59 -7.67
CA PRO A 30 -11.87 9.98 -7.49
C PRO A 30 -12.27 10.32 -6.06
N SER A 31 -12.94 9.41 -5.35
CA SER A 31 -13.30 9.61 -3.93
C SER A 31 -12.07 9.66 -3.03
N ALA A 32 -11.12 8.73 -3.18
CA ALA A 32 -9.90 8.70 -2.38
C ALA A 32 -9.03 9.95 -2.60
N TRP A 33 -8.98 10.44 -3.84
CA TRP A 33 -8.33 11.71 -4.15
C TRP A 33 -9.00 12.88 -3.41
N ASN A 34 -10.33 12.96 -3.49
CA ASN A 34 -11.09 14.04 -2.86
C ASN A 34 -10.91 14.06 -1.33
N GLU A 35 -10.87 12.89 -0.71
CA GLU A 35 -10.74 12.76 0.75
C GLU A 35 -9.31 13.01 1.25
N SER A 36 -8.30 12.62 0.47
CA SER A 36 -6.92 12.50 0.99
C SER A 36 -5.93 13.51 0.41
N VAL A 37 -6.18 14.02 -0.80
CA VAL A 37 -5.21 14.85 -1.54
C VAL A 37 -5.82 16.18 -1.95
N HIS A 38 -7.10 16.21 -2.29
CA HIS A 38 -7.78 17.42 -2.72
C HIS A 38 -7.77 18.50 -1.63
N LEU A 39 -7.65 19.75 -2.09
CA LEU A 39 -7.69 20.94 -1.28
C LEU A 39 -8.58 21.95 -2.00
N GLU A 40 -9.57 22.49 -1.29
CA GLU A 40 -10.54 23.43 -1.86
C GLU A 40 -9.92 24.82 -2.11
N ALA A 41 -8.90 25.20 -1.32
CA ALA A 41 -8.27 26.51 -1.39
C ALA A 41 -6.96 26.47 -2.20
N ALA A 42 -6.87 27.33 -3.22
CA ALA A 42 -5.70 27.45 -4.08
C ALA A 42 -4.42 27.88 -3.32
N SER A 43 -4.55 28.51 -2.15
CA SER A 43 -3.44 28.89 -1.28
C SER A 43 -2.62 27.70 -0.78
N HIS A 44 -3.21 26.50 -0.73
CA HIS A 44 -2.56 25.30 -0.19
C HIS A 44 -2.07 24.35 -1.29
N ILE A 45 -1.98 24.81 -2.54
CA ILE A 45 -1.56 23.95 -3.67
C ILE A 45 -0.16 23.32 -3.45
N ALA A 46 0.71 24.00 -2.69
CA ALA A 46 2.02 23.51 -2.31
C ALA A 46 1.96 22.25 -1.41
N GLU A 47 0.84 22.02 -0.71
CA GLU A 47 0.66 20.89 0.21
C GLU A 47 0.19 19.61 -0.51
N ILE A 48 -0.32 19.72 -1.74
CA ILE A 48 -0.80 18.58 -2.53
C ILE A 48 0.30 17.51 -2.69
N GLY A 49 1.52 17.94 -3.00
CA GLY A 49 2.65 17.01 -3.18
C GLY A 49 2.98 16.24 -1.90
N THR A 50 2.95 16.92 -0.75
CA THR A 50 3.19 16.31 0.56
C THR A 50 2.09 15.28 0.90
N ARG A 51 0.82 15.66 0.73
CA ARG A 51 -0.33 14.77 0.98
C ARG A 51 -0.31 13.54 0.08
N LEU A 52 -0.09 13.74 -1.22
CA LEU A 52 0.02 12.64 -2.18
C LEU A 52 1.17 11.68 -1.80
N GLY A 53 2.33 12.22 -1.43
CA GLY A 53 3.47 11.42 -0.99
C GLY A 53 3.16 10.56 0.24
N GLN A 54 2.43 11.11 1.21
CA GLN A 54 1.99 10.35 2.39
C GLN A 54 1.00 9.24 2.05
N VAL A 55 0.01 9.53 1.21
CA VAL A 55 -0.99 8.54 0.75
C VAL A 55 -0.32 7.39 0.00
N VAL A 56 0.61 7.70 -0.90
CA VAL A 56 1.35 6.68 -1.66
C VAL A 56 2.25 5.85 -0.74
N LEU A 57 2.93 6.48 0.22
CA LEU A 57 3.77 5.76 1.18
C LEU A 57 2.95 4.80 2.05
N GLU A 58 1.77 5.23 2.48
CA GLU A 58 0.87 4.38 3.27
C GLU A 58 0.31 3.21 2.45
N ALA A 59 0.02 3.41 1.16
CA ALA A 59 -0.45 2.35 0.28
C ALA A 59 0.58 1.22 0.05
N TYR A 60 1.87 1.47 0.31
CA TYR A 60 2.94 0.48 0.20
C TYR A 60 3.34 -0.18 1.53
N ARG A 61 2.79 0.28 2.66
CA ARG A 61 2.99 -0.34 3.98
C ARG A 61 2.10 -1.56 4.15
#